data_AF-A0A8T5S4P1-F1
#
_entry.id   AF-A0A8T5S4P1-F1
#
_cell.length_a   1.000
_cell.length_b   1.000
_cell.length_c   1.000
_cell.angle_alpha   90.00
_cell.angle_beta   90.00
_cell.angle_gamma   90.00
#
_symmetry.space_group_name_H-M   'P 1'
#
loop_
_entity.id
_entity.type
_entity.pdbx_description
1 polymer ?
#
loop_
_entity_poly.entity_id
_entity_poly.type
_entity_poly.pdbx_seq_one_letter_code
_entity_poly.pdbx_strand_id
1 'polypeptide(L)'
;MPDASAIIVIITFFVIYGIFLCFDLFKRNEKYAYLSYVVAVLPANFYWGLGYDVLVAYIILFILWILSLLRDTLGVYLKKNKEINEILLYLTLAIIIQLIVSAILPEANSDLENYTEQILYFWLPNVHSAIFRPSTVGAFKVAATLLILLVIVPLILDIRDEEATLPILIVFVVIFILPFLYLSYIWLPEAMGVMTFLFSVILFIVLLLITKSGKEN
;
A
#
# COMPACT_ATOMS: atom_id res chain seq x y z
N MET A 1 -30.41 1.27 3.33
CA MET A 1 -30.06 -0.17 3.24
C MET A 1 -29.56 -0.43 1.83
N PRO A 2 -28.43 -1.12 1.65
CA PRO A 2 -27.97 -1.47 0.30
C PRO A 2 -29.02 -2.36 -0.36
N ASP A 3 -29.39 -2.01 -1.58
CA ASP A 3 -30.26 -2.84 -2.43
C ASP A 3 -29.58 -4.19 -2.68
N ALA A 4 -30.35 -5.27 -2.85
CA ALA A 4 -29.82 -6.61 -3.10
C ALA A 4 -28.85 -6.62 -4.30
N SER A 5 -29.12 -5.78 -5.30
CA SER A 5 -28.27 -5.51 -6.45
C SER A 5 -26.85 -5.04 -6.06
N ALA A 6 -26.73 -4.10 -5.11
CA ALA A 6 -25.44 -3.58 -4.68
C ALA A 6 -24.61 -4.65 -3.94
N ILE A 7 -25.26 -5.50 -3.15
CA ILE A 7 -24.62 -6.63 -2.48
C ILE A 7 -24.09 -7.65 -3.51
N ILE A 8 -24.86 -7.94 -4.56
CA ILE A 8 -24.41 -8.85 -5.63
C ILE A 8 -23.18 -8.28 -6.34
N VAL A 9 -23.17 -6.98 -6.65
CA VAL A 9 -22.04 -6.33 -7.33
C VAL A 9 -20.78 -6.35 -6.48
N ILE A 10 -20.86 -5.99 -5.20
CA ILE A 10 -19.67 -5.99 -4.33
C ILE A 10 -19.09 -7.40 -4.16
N ILE A 11 -19.94 -8.42 -3.97
CA ILE A 11 -19.52 -9.82 -3.91
C ILE A 11 -18.84 -10.23 -5.21
N THR A 12 -19.42 -9.83 -6.36
CA THR A 12 -18.83 -10.11 -7.67
C THR A 12 -17.44 -9.49 -7.80
N PHE A 13 -17.22 -8.25 -7.34
CA PHE A 13 -15.89 -7.65 -7.35
C PHE A 13 -14.89 -8.40 -6.45
N PHE A 14 -15.30 -8.88 -5.28
CA PHE A 14 -14.45 -9.73 -4.45
C PHE A 14 -14.13 -11.07 -5.12
N VAL A 15 -15.08 -11.68 -5.83
CA VAL A 15 -14.85 -12.91 -6.59
C VAL A 15 -13.86 -12.67 -7.73
N ILE A 16 -14.03 -11.59 -8.50
CA ILE A 16 -13.09 -11.21 -9.57
C ILE A 16 -11.68 -11.01 -8.99
N TYR A 17 -11.57 -10.26 -7.88
CA TYR A 17 -10.30 -10.12 -7.17
C TYR A 17 -9.71 -11.47 -6.76
N GLY A 18 -10.52 -12.37 -6.19
CA GLY A 18 -10.09 -13.71 -5.79
C GLY A 18 -9.56 -14.55 -6.96
N ILE A 19 -10.17 -14.43 -8.15
CA ILE A 19 -9.69 -15.10 -9.37
C ILE A 19 -8.29 -14.61 -9.73
N PHE A 20 -8.06 -13.30 -9.73
CA PHE A 20 -6.74 -12.72 -10.03
C PHE A 20 -5.71 -13.02 -8.93
N LEU A 21 -6.14 -13.03 -7.65
CA LEU A 21 -5.28 -13.40 -6.52
C LEU A 21 -4.78 -14.84 -6.67
N CYS A 22 -5.68 -15.76 -7.00
CA CYS A 22 -5.39 -17.18 -7.18
C CYS A 22 -4.89 -17.53 -8.59
N PHE A 23 -4.62 -16.54 -9.46
CA PHE A 23 -4.31 -16.80 -10.86
C PHE A 23 -3.08 -17.71 -11.04
N ASP A 24 -2.07 -17.56 -10.18
CA ASP A 24 -0.87 -18.40 -10.18
C ASP A 24 -1.16 -19.89 -9.93
N LEU A 25 -2.28 -20.23 -9.26
CA LEU A 25 -2.66 -21.63 -9.03
C LEU A 25 -3.01 -22.37 -10.33
N PHE A 26 -3.45 -21.63 -11.35
CA PHE A 26 -3.77 -22.21 -12.66
C PHE A 26 -2.53 -22.53 -13.49
N LYS A 27 -1.31 -22.23 -13.01
CA LYS A 27 -0.03 -22.48 -13.69
C LYS A 27 0.00 -21.97 -15.14
N ARG A 28 -0.78 -20.94 -15.45
CA ARG A 28 -0.74 -20.25 -16.73
C ARG A 28 0.47 -19.33 -16.70
N ASN A 29 1.31 -19.38 -17.73
CA ASN A 29 2.57 -18.64 -17.81
C ASN A 29 2.36 -17.13 -18.08
N GLU A 30 1.24 -16.57 -17.64
CA GLU A 30 0.80 -15.21 -17.92
C GLU A 30 0.96 -14.34 -16.67
N LYS A 31 1.39 -13.10 -16.87
CA LYS A 31 1.66 -12.14 -15.78
C LYS A 31 0.39 -11.51 -15.19
N TYR A 32 -0.79 -12.09 -15.42
CA TYR A 32 -2.06 -11.54 -14.97
C TYR A 32 -2.27 -11.61 -13.46
N ALA A 33 -1.49 -12.41 -12.74
CA ALA A 33 -1.54 -12.45 -11.28
C ALA A 33 -1.29 -11.07 -10.65
N TYR A 34 -0.43 -10.23 -11.27
CA TYR A 34 -0.15 -8.88 -10.79
C TYR A 34 -1.32 -7.89 -11.00
N LEU A 35 -2.29 -8.22 -11.86
CA LEU A 35 -3.49 -7.39 -11.98
C LEU A 35 -4.36 -7.41 -10.72
N SER A 36 -4.12 -8.34 -9.77
CA SER A 36 -4.83 -8.36 -8.49
C SER A 36 -4.72 -7.04 -7.73
N TYR A 37 -3.58 -6.31 -7.84
CA TYR A 37 -3.42 -5.00 -7.22
C TYR A 37 -4.41 -3.97 -7.77
N VAL A 38 -4.56 -3.91 -9.09
CA VAL A 38 -5.49 -2.99 -9.76
C VAL A 38 -6.93 -3.40 -9.48
N VAL A 39 -7.23 -4.69 -9.55
CA VAL A 39 -8.58 -5.21 -9.32
C VAL A 39 -9.04 -5.00 -7.87
N ALA A 40 -8.13 -4.98 -6.89
CA ALA A 40 -8.44 -4.69 -5.49
C ALA A 40 -9.07 -3.30 -5.27
N VAL A 41 -8.82 -2.35 -6.18
CA VAL A 41 -9.41 -1.01 -6.17
C VAL A 41 -10.93 -1.07 -6.37
N LEU A 42 -11.43 -2.05 -7.14
CA LEU A 42 -12.86 -2.14 -7.48
C LEU A 42 -13.77 -2.35 -6.26
N PRO A 43 -13.62 -3.42 -5.45
CA PRO A 43 -14.51 -3.64 -4.30
C PRO A 43 -14.41 -2.52 -3.26
N ALA A 44 -13.21 -1.96 -3.04
CA ALA A 44 -13.00 -0.89 -2.07
C ALA A 44 -13.70 0.42 -2.48
N ASN A 45 -13.52 0.87 -3.72
CA ASN A 45 -14.14 2.13 -4.16
C ASN A 45 -15.62 1.96 -4.49
N PHE A 46 -16.08 0.77 -4.87
CA PHE A 46 -17.52 0.51 -4.93
C PHE A 46 -18.15 0.60 -3.55
N TYR A 47 -17.51 0.04 -2.52
CA TYR A 47 -17.96 0.21 -1.14
C TYR A 47 -18.02 1.68 -0.74
N TRP A 48 -16.97 2.47 -1.00
CA TRP A 48 -17.00 3.90 -0.72
C TRP A 48 -18.08 4.63 -1.54
N GLY A 49 -18.19 4.36 -2.84
CA GLY A 49 -19.17 4.99 -3.74
C GLY A 49 -20.64 4.73 -3.39
N LEU A 50 -20.93 3.72 -2.57
CA LEU A 50 -22.25 3.50 -1.98
C LEU A 50 -22.56 4.43 -0.79
N GLY A 51 -21.65 5.34 -0.42
CA GLY A 51 -21.79 6.24 0.72
C GLY A 51 -21.33 5.65 2.05
N TYR A 52 -20.58 4.54 2.03
CA TYR A 52 -20.02 3.96 3.23
C TYR A 52 -18.73 4.67 3.68
N ASP A 53 -18.34 4.39 4.92
CA ASP A 53 -17.16 4.94 5.58
C ASP A 53 -15.89 4.74 4.74
N VAL A 54 -15.26 5.87 4.39
CA VAL A 54 -14.03 5.93 3.58
C VAL A 54 -12.84 5.26 4.28
N LEU A 55 -12.74 5.37 5.60
CA LEU A 55 -11.67 4.72 6.36
C LEU A 55 -11.79 3.20 6.27
N VAL A 56 -13.02 2.67 6.37
CA VAL A 56 -13.29 1.24 6.18
C VAL A 56 -13.01 0.81 4.75
N ALA A 57 -13.36 1.61 3.74
CA ALA A 57 -13.04 1.34 2.35
C ALA A 57 -11.52 1.17 2.12
N TYR A 58 -10.71 2.07 2.71
CA TYR A 58 -9.26 1.98 2.62
C TYR A 58 -8.68 0.82 3.43
N ILE A 59 -9.27 0.46 4.58
CA ILE A 59 -8.88 -0.76 5.31
C ILE A 59 -9.08 -1.99 4.42
N ILE A 60 -10.23 -2.10 3.75
CA ILE A 60 -10.51 -3.18 2.79
C ILE A 60 -9.43 -3.18 1.71
N LEU A 61 -9.17 -2.04 1.07
CA LEU A 61 -8.15 -1.91 0.03
C LEU A 61 -6.77 -2.39 0.50
N PHE A 62 -6.33 -1.93 1.67
CA PHE A 62 -5.03 -2.29 2.22
C PHE A 62 -4.95 -3.78 2.54
N ILE A 63 -6.00 -4.38 3.09
CA ILE A 63 -6.05 -5.84 3.33
C ILE A 63 -5.90 -6.59 2.00
N LEU A 64 -6.60 -6.18 0.95
CA LEU A 64 -6.48 -6.82 -0.37
C LEU A 64 -5.07 -6.67 -0.95
N TRP A 65 -4.47 -5.48 -0.88
CA TRP A 65 -3.08 -5.29 -1.30
C TRP A 65 -2.09 -6.09 -0.46
N ILE A 66 -2.27 -6.19 0.86
CA ILE A 66 -1.46 -7.04 1.74
C ILE A 66 -1.53 -8.50 1.29
N LEU A 67 -2.72 -9.03 0.99
CA LEU A 67 -2.87 -10.40 0.50
C LEU A 67 -2.14 -10.63 -0.83
N SER A 68 -2.24 -9.66 -1.75
CA SER A 68 -1.50 -9.72 -3.03
C SER A 68 0.02 -9.65 -2.81
N LEU A 69 0.51 -8.75 -1.96
CA LEU A 69 1.93 -8.61 -1.61
C LEU A 69 2.48 -9.86 -0.92
N LEU A 70 1.73 -10.44 0.03
CA LEU A 70 2.14 -11.67 0.71
C LEU A 70 2.29 -12.82 -0.31
N ARG A 71 1.29 -13.03 -1.16
CA ARG A 71 1.36 -14.03 -2.24
C ARG A 71 2.60 -13.83 -3.11
N ASP A 72 2.87 -12.59 -3.52
CA ASP A 72 3.94 -12.31 -4.47
C ASP A 72 5.33 -12.34 -3.83
N THR A 73 5.45 -11.85 -2.60
CA THR A 73 6.67 -11.96 -1.80
C THR A 73 7.04 -13.43 -1.58
N LEU A 74 6.06 -14.30 -1.29
CA LEU A 74 6.28 -15.74 -1.25
C LEU A 74 6.71 -16.31 -2.61
N GLY A 75 6.15 -15.79 -3.71
CA GLY A 75 6.56 -16.14 -5.08
C GLY A 75 8.02 -15.77 -5.39
N VAL A 76 8.48 -14.62 -4.93
CA VAL A 76 9.87 -14.15 -5.07
C VAL A 76 10.82 -15.06 -4.27
N TYR A 77 10.59 -15.21 -2.97
CA TYR A 77 11.59 -15.81 -2.07
C TYR A 77 11.52 -17.35 -2.01
N LEU A 78 10.33 -17.95 -2.07
CA LEU A 78 10.18 -19.40 -1.95
C LEU A 78 10.15 -20.10 -3.31
N LYS A 79 9.49 -19.52 -4.30
CA LYS A 79 9.30 -20.15 -5.62
C LYS A 79 10.24 -19.62 -6.70
N LYS A 80 10.88 -18.46 -6.47
CA LYS A 80 11.77 -17.78 -7.43
C LYS A 80 11.17 -17.64 -8.82
N ASN A 81 9.86 -17.39 -8.90
CA ASN A 81 9.10 -17.30 -10.15
C ASN A 81 8.48 -15.92 -10.37
N LYS A 82 8.81 -14.94 -9.53
CA LYS A 82 8.33 -13.56 -9.57
C LYS A 82 9.47 -12.60 -9.32
N GLU A 83 9.34 -11.40 -9.87
CA GLU A 83 10.31 -10.32 -9.73
C GLU A 83 9.76 -9.18 -8.88
N ILE A 84 10.58 -8.60 -7.99
CA ILE A 84 10.20 -7.50 -7.11
C ILE A 84 9.82 -6.26 -7.94
N ASN A 85 10.54 -5.97 -9.01
CA ASN A 85 10.28 -4.84 -9.90
C ASN A 85 8.86 -4.88 -10.48
N GLU A 86 8.35 -6.06 -10.86
CA GLU A 86 6.99 -6.20 -11.37
C GLU A 86 5.94 -5.98 -10.28
N ILE A 87 6.18 -6.51 -9.07
CA ILE A 87 5.32 -6.29 -7.91
C ILE A 87 5.15 -4.79 -7.64
N LEU A 88 6.27 -4.07 -7.57
CA LEU A 88 6.30 -2.63 -7.29
C LEU A 88 5.66 -1.81 -8.41
N LEU A 89 5.87 -2.20 -9.67
CA LEU A 89 5.24 -1.57 -10.82
C LEU A 89 3.72 -1.64 -10.72
N TYR A 90 3.15 -2.84 -10.51
CA TYR A 90 1.70 -3.00 -10.44
C TYR A 90 1.08 -2.43 -9.17
N LEU A 91 1.78 -2.45 -8.04
CA LEU A 91 1.33 -1.77 -6.83
C LEU A 91 1.31 -0.26 -7.03
N THR A 92 2.36 0.31 -7.61
CA THR A 92 2.43 1.76 -7.90
C THR A 92 1.32 2.16 -8.88
N LEU A 93 1.08 1.36 -9.92
CA LEU A 93 -0.03 1.58 -10.83
C LEU A 93 -1.38 1.56 -10.09
N ALA A 94 -1.60 0.60 -9.19
CA ALA A 94 -2.82 0.52 -8.39
C ALA A 94 -2.98 1.74 -7.45
N ILE A 95 -1.89 2.23 -6.84
CA ILE A 95 -1.89 3.46 -6.03
C ILE A 95 -2.26 4.67 -6.88
N ILE A 96 -1.69 4.82 -8.08
CA ILE A 96 -2.03 5.91 -8.99
C ILE A 96 -3.52 5.86 -9.37
N ILE A 97 -4.04 4.67 -9.71
CA ILE A 97 -5.46 4.49 -10.02
C ILE A 97 -6.31 4.85 -8.80
N GLN A 98 -5.93 4.42 -7.60
CA GLN A 98 -6.65 4.78 -6.37
C GLN A 98 -6.68 6.30 -6.16
N LEU A 99 -5.57 7.00 -6.37
CA LEU A 99 -5.51 8.47 -6.26
C LEU A 99 -6.40 9.15 -7.30
N ILE A 100 -6.44 8.66 -8.53
CA ILE A 100 -7.34 9.19 -9.57
C ILE A 100 -8.80 8.98 -9.14
N VAL A 101 -9.15 7.79 -8.65
CA VAL A 101 -10.51 7.51 -8.16
C VAL A 101 -10.84 8.39 -6.96
N SER A 102 -9.90 8.61 -6.04
CA SER A 102 -10.13 9.45 -4.86
C SER A 102 -10.23 10.94 -5.19
N ALA A 103 -9.71 11.39 -6.33
CA ALA A 103 -9.96 12.74 -6.83
C ALA A 103 -11.34 12.86 -7.51
N ILE A 104 -11.77 11.85 -8.28
CA ILE A 104 -12.98 11.95 -9.11
C ILE A 104 -14.25 11.58 -8.33
N LEU A 105 -14.19 10.57 -7.48
CA LEU A 105 -15.38 9.95 -6.90
C LEU A 105 -16.16 10.95 -6.00
N PRO A 106 -15.53 11.73 -5.11
CA PRO A 106 -16.25 12.72 -4.31
C PRO A 106 -16.73 13.92 -5.11
N GLU A 107 -16.03 14.30 -6.18
CA GLU A 107 -16.50 15.36 -7.09
C GLU A 107 -17.79 14.95 -7.84
N ALA A 108 -17.98 13.65 -8.06
CA ALA A 108 -19.22 13.11 -8.63
C ALA A 108 -20.37 13.02 -7.60
N ASN A 109 -20.05 12.96 -6.30
CA ASN A 109 -21.01 12.92 -5.21
C ASN A 109 -20.42 13.52 -3.93
N SER A 110 -20.82 14.76 -3.61
CA SER A 110 -20.30 15.53 -2.47
C SER A 110 -20.54 14.86 -1.12
N ASP A 111 -21.51 13.94 -1.01
CA ASP A 111 -21.74 13.19 0.23
C ASP A 111 -20.53 12.30 0.60
N LEU A 112 -19.67 11.98 -0.36
CA LEU A 112 -18.47 11.17 -0.18
C LEU A 112 -17.26 11.96 0.35
N GLU A 113 -17.35 13.30 0.38
CA GLU A 113 -16.36 14.16 1.02
C GLU A 113 -16.40 14.04 2.55
N ASN A 114 -17.53 13.56 3.09
CA ASN A 114 -17.67 13.34 4.52
C ASN A 114 -16.56 12.45 5.08
N TYR A 115 -15.91 12.92 6.14
CA TYR A 115 -14.83 12.21 6.85
C TYR A 115 -13.55 11.98 6.03
N THR A 116 -13.42 12.68 4.91
CA THR A 116 -12.16 12.81 4.17
C THR A 116 -11.46 14.12 4.52
N GLU A 117 -10.17 14.18 4.24
CA GLU A 117 -9.38 15.40 4.20
C GLU A 117 -8.90 15.59 2.76
N GLN A 118 -9.04 16.82 2.25
CA GLN A 118 -8.55 17.18 0.94
C GLN A 118 -7.06 17.53 1.02
N ILE A 119 -6.22 16.71 0.39
CA ILE A 119 -4.80 16.97 0.22
C ILE A 119 -4.57 17.24 -1.26
N LEU A 120 -4.27 18.51 -1.59
CA LEU A 120 -4.23 19.01 -2.97
C LEU A 120 -5.57 18.80 -3.68
N TYR A 121 -5.66 17.79 -4.55
CA TYR A 121 -6.85 17.42 -5.31
C TYR A 121 -7.42 16.06 -4.90
N PHE A 122 -6.79 15.40 -3.93
CA PHE A 122 -7.13 14.04 -3.54
C PHE A 122 -7.89 14.04 -2.22
N TRP A 123 -9.04 13.37 -2.21
CA TRP A 123 -9.81 13.15 -1.00
C TRP A 123 -9.34 11.86 -0.33
N LEU A 124 -8.67 11.98 0.82
CA LEU A 124 -8.08 10.85 1.56
C LEU A 124 -8.76 10.69 2.92
N PRO A 125 -8.78 9.50 3.53
CA PRO A 125 -9.39 9.31 4.86
C PRO A 125 -8.74 10.21 5.91
N ASN A 126 -9.54 10.98 6.66
CA ASN A 126 -9.03 11.78 7.77
C ASN A 126 -8.87 10.92 9.04
N VAL A 127 -7.73 10.22 9.14
CA VAL A 127 -7.44 9.27 10.22
C VAL A 127 -7.34 9.90 11.62
N HIS A 128 -7.23 11.23 11.69
CA HIS A 128 -7.12 11.99 12.94
C HIS A 128 -8.46 12.59 13.38
N SER A 129 -9.52 12.43 12.59
CA SER A 129 -10.85 12.89 12.95
C SER A 129 -11.38 12.17 14.17
N ALA A 130 -11.89 12.93 15.14
CA ALA A 130 -12.51 12.42 16.38
C ALA A 130 -13.80 11.62 16.12
N ILE A 131 -14.32 11.65 14.89
CA ILE A 131 -15.57 10.99 14.51
C ILE A 131 -15.38 9.48 14.34
N PHE A 132 -14.16 9.04 13.99
CA PHE A 132 -13.87 7.64 13.82
C PHE A 132 -13.69 6.91 15.16
N ARG A 133 -14.16 5.66 15.21
CA ARG A 133 -13.96 4.80 16.37
C ARG A 133 -12.46 4.49 16.53
N PRO A 134 -11.90 4.55 17.75
CA PRO A 134 -10.48 4.26 17.98
C PRO A 134 -10.02 2.89 17.46
N SER A 135 -10.89 1.88 17.52
CA SER A 135 -10.61 0.55 16.99
C SER A 135 -10.45 0.53 15.46
N THR A 136 -11.30 1.27 14.73
CA THR A 136 -11.22 1.39 13.27
C THR A 136 -9.95 2.14 12.85
N VAL A 137 -9.64 3.24 13.53
CA VAL A 137 -8.40 3.99 13.33
C VAL A 137 -7.18 3.11 13.60
N GLY A 138 -7.18 2.35 14.70
CA GLY A 138 -6.12 1.39 15.00
C GLY A 138 -5.95 0.33 13.92
N ALA A 139 -7.04 -0.26 13.43
CA ALA A 139 -7.01 -1.23 12.33
C ALA A 139 -6.41 -0.64 11.05
N PHE A 140 -6.78 0.61 10.71
CA PHE A 140 -6.17 1.31 9.58
C PHE A 140 -4.67 1.52 9.77
N LYS A 141 -4.23 2.03 10.93
CA LYS A 141 -2.81 2.28 11.21
C LYS A 141 -1.99 1.00 11.11
N VAL A 142 -2.50 -0.11 11.64
CA VAL A 142 -1.85 -1.43 11.56
C VAL A 142 -1.79 -1.92 10.11
N ALA A 143 -2.90 -1.85 9.37
CA ALA A 143 -2.94 -2.27 7.96
C ALA A 143 -1.97 -1.45 7.09
N ALA A 144 -1.97 -0.12 7.25
CA ALA A 144 -1.04 0.77 6.56
C ALA A 144 0.43 0.44 6.88
N THR A 145 0.73 0.19 8.16
CA THR A 145 2.07 -0.18 8.61
C THR A 145 2.51 -1.50 8.00
N LEU A 146 1.65 -2.52 8.04
CA LEU A 146 1.93 -3.83 7.47
C LEU A 146 2.15 -3.75 5.95
N LEU A 147 1.32 -2.99 5.24
CA LEU A 147 1.47 -2.75 3.80
C LEU A 147 2.84 -2.16 3.49
N ILE A 148 3.23 -1.10 4.20
CA ILE A 148 4.52 -0.44 3.99
C ILE A 148 5.68 -1.38 4.31
N LEU A 149 5.62 -2.12 5.41
CA LEU A 149 6.66 -3.10 5.73
C LEU A 149 6.79 -4.19 4.65
N LEU A 150 5.66 -4.66 4.09
CA LEU A 150 5.67 -5.64 2.99
C LEU A 150 6.22 -5.08 1.68
N VAL A 151 6.30 -3.76 1.51
CA VAL A 151 6.97 -3.12 0.37
C VAL A 151 8.46 -2.90 0.67
N ILE A 152 8.76 -2.36 1.86
CA ILE A 152 10.12 -1.98 2.25
C ILE A 152 11.02 -3.22 2.46
N VAL A 153 10.53 -4.25 3.16
CA VAL A 153 11.37 -5.41 3.52
C VAL A 153 11.90 -6.14 2.29
N PRO A 154 11.07 -6.48 1.27
CA PRO A 154 11.59 -7.11 0.06
C PRO A 154 12.61 -6.25 -0.68
N LEU A 155 12.41 -4.93 -0.73
CA LEU A 155 13.36 -3.99 -1.35
C LEU A 155 14.71 -3.97 -0.63
N ILE A 156 14.71 -3.90 0.70
CA ILE A 156 15.94 -3.95 1.50
C ILE A 156 16.69 -5.26 1.29
N LEU A 157 15.96 -6.39 1.21
CA LEU A 157 16.55 -7.71 0.98
C LEU A 157 17.11 -7.87 -0.44
N ASP A 158 16.56 -7.18 -1.43
CA ASP A 158 17.05 -7.19 -2.81
C ASP A 158 18.42 -6.49 -2.93
N ILE A 159 18.61 -5.39 -2.19
CA ILE A 159 19.86 -4.60 -2.14
C ILE A 159 20.94 -5.28 -1.26
N ARG A 160 20.57 -6.34 -0.53
CA ARG A 160 21.48 -7.05 0.36
C ARG A 160 22.68 -7.57 -0.44
N ASP A 161 23.88 -7.38 0.12
CA ASP A 161 25.14 -7.84 -0.47
C ASP A 161 25.54 -7.16 -1.80
N GLU A 162 24.80 -6.13 -2.25
CA GLU A 162 25.18 -5.27 -3.37
C GLU A 162 26.32 -4.32 -2.98
N GLU A 163 27.14 -3.97 -3.97
CA GLU A 163 28.20 -2.98 -3.85
C GLU A 163 27.58 -1.57 -3.95
N ALA A 164 27.17 -1.03 -2.81
CA ALA A 164 26.60 0.31 -2.73
C ALA A 164 27.64 1.31 -2.21
N THR A 165 27.93 2.34 -3.00
CA THR A 165 28.69 3.50 -2.52
C THR A 165 27.81 4.36 -1.60
N LEU A 166 28.41 5.16 -0.73
CA LEU A 166 27.69 6.04 0.19
C LEU A 166 26.65 6.96 -0.51
N PRO A 167 26.92 7.55 -1.69
CA PRO A 167 25.91 8.28 -2.45
C PRO A 167 24.68 7.42 -2.84
N ILE A 168 24.89 6.16 -3.21
CA ILE A 168 23.80 5.23 -3.58
C ILE A 168 22.94 4.93 -2.35
N LEU A 169 23.56 4.71 -1.19
CA LEU A 169 22.84 4.51 0.08
C LEU A 169 21.96 5.71 0.43
N ILE A 170 22.45 6.94 0.23
CA ILE A 170 21.67 8.16 0.45
C ILE A 170 20.46 8.18 -0.50
N VAL A 171 20.63 7.84 -1.78
CA VAL A 171 19.52 7.77 -2.74
C VAL A 171 18.46 6.78 -2.28
N PHE A 172 18.84 5.60 -1.81
CA PHE A 172 17.89 4.63 -1.27
C PHE A 172 17.12 5.21 -0.09
N VAL A 173 17.80 5.82 0.89
CA VAL A 173 17.13 6.45 2.04
C VAL A 173 16.12 7.51 1.59
N VAL A 174 16.49 8.35 0.61
CA VAL A 174 15.59 9.39 0.07
C VAL A 174 14.31 8.80 -0.50
N ILE A 175 14.39 7.68 -1.22
CA ILE A 175 13.21 6.98 -1.77
C ILE A 175 12.25 6.53 -0.64
N PHE A 176 12.79 6.10 0.49
CA PHE A 176 11.99 5.64 1.64
C PHE A 176 11.47 6.76 2.56
N ILE A 177 11.85 8.02 2.32
CA ILE A 177 11.32 9.16 3.09
C ILE A 177 9.79 9.23 2.96
N LEU A 178 9.24 9.05 1.76
CA LEU A 178 7.78 9.15 1.55
C LEU A 178 6.99 8.11 2.36
N PRO A 179 7.32 6.80 2.29
CA PRO A 179 6.70 5.80 3.17
C PRO A 179 6.83 6.13 4.66
N PHE A 180 8.01 6.58 5.12
CA PHE A 180 8.21 6.93 6.52
C PHE A 180 7.47 8.19 6.96
N LEU A 181 7.35 9.16 6.06
CA LEU A 181 6.57 10.37 6.29
C LEU A 181 5.10 10.00 6.50
N TYR A 182 4.56 9.13 5.65
CA TYR A 182 3.20 8.65 5.77
C TYR A 182 2.99 7.86 7.08
N LEU A 183 3.90 6.94 7.45
CA LEU A 183 3.82 6.24 8.73
C LEU A 183 3.88 7.19 9.92
N SER A 184 4.76 8.18 9.86
CA SER A 184 4.92 9.17 10.93
C SER A 184 3.67 10.03 11.08
N TYR A 185 3.08 10.47 9.96
CA TYR A 185 1.82 11.21 9.93
C TYR A 185 0.69 10.42 10.59
N ILE A 186 0.43 9.18 10.13
CA ILE A 186 -0.71 8.41 10.64
C ILE A 186 -0.56 8.06 12.13
N TRP A 187 0.66 7.83 12.63
CA TRP A 187 0.87 7.44 14.02
C TRP A 187 0.96 8.63 14.97
N LEU A 188 1.79 9.63 14.65
CA LEU A 188 2.09 10.76 15.52
C LEU A 188 2.35 12.04 14.69
N PRO A 189 1.29 12.74 14.24
CA PRO A 189 1.42 13.86 13.29
C PRO A 189 2.22 15.02 13.88
N GLU A 190 2.13 15.27 15.19
CA GLU A 190 2.86 16.35 15.88
C GLU A 190 4.38 16.17 15.87
N ALA A 191 4.85 14.91 15.81
CA ALA A 191 6.26 14.57 15.76
C ALA A 191 6.68 14.03 14.39
N MET A 192 5.89 14.28 13.33
CA MET A 192 6.07 13.69 12.00
C MET A 192 7.50 13.84 11.48
N GLY A 193 8.08 15.04 11.58
CA GLY A 193 9.44 15.30 11.11
C GLY A 193 10.51 14.52 11.88
N VAL A 194 10.38 14.46 13.22
CA VAL A 194 11.33 13.75 14.09
C VAL A 194 11.26 12.23 13.87
N MET A 195 10.04 11.68 13.77
CA MET A 195 9.82 10.25 13.52
C MET A 195 10.33 9.84 12.14
N THR A 196 10.07 10.65 11.10
CA THR A 196 10.56 10.38 9.73
C THR A 196 12.08 10.40 9.69
N PHE A 197 12.70 11.36 10.36
CA PHE A 197 14.16 11.42 10.48
C PHE A 197 14.71 10.19 11.21
N LEU A 198 14.11 9.81 12.33
CA LEU A 198 14.52 8.62 13.09
C LEU A 198 14.44 7.34 12.25
N PHE A 199 13.32 7.11 11.54
CA PHE A 199 13.18 5.95 10.66
C PHE A 199 14.17 5.97 9.50
N SER A 200 14.46 7.14 8.93
CA SER A 200 15.46 7.30 7.87
C SER A 200 16.87 6.98 8.36
N VAL A 201 17.23 7.41 9.58
CA VAL A 201 18.51 7.08 10.21
C VAL A 201 18.62 5.60 10.52
N ILE A 202 17.58 4.98 11.08
CA ILE A 202 17.54 3.55 11.34
C ILE A 202 17.72 2.77 10.03
N LEU A 203 17.00 3.15 8.98
CA LEU A 203 17.13 2.54 7.67
C LEU A 203 18.56 2.69 7.13
N PHE A 204 19.15 3.88 7.21
CA PHE A 204 20.53 4.11 6.78
C PHE A 204 21.53 3.20 7.50
N ILE A 205 21.39 3.05 8.82
CA ILE A 205 22.23 2.13 9.62
C ILE A 205 22.01 0.68 9.16
N VAL A 206 20.77 0.26 8.96
CA VAL A 206 20.45 -1.10 8.46
C VAL A 206 21.09 -1.33 7.08
N LEU A 207 20.97 -0.36 6.16
CA LEU A 207 21.57 -0.44 4.83
C LEU A 207 23.09 -0.55 4.89
N LEU A 208 23.76 0.21 5.76
CA LEU A 208 25.21 0.10 5.98
C LEU A 208 25.63 -1.30 6.47
N LEU A 209 24.82 -1.94 7.30
CA LEU A 209 25.11 -3.27 7.84
C LEU A 209 24.93 -4.39 6.81
N ILE A 210 23.98 -4.25 5.87
CA ILE A 210 23.63 -5.31 4.91
C ILE A 210 24.28 -5.16 3.54
N THR A 211 24.73 -3.95 3.19
CA THR A 211 25.47 -3.70 1.94
C THR A 211 26.94 -3.96 2.15
N LYS A 212 27.65 -4.36 1.08
CA LYS A 212 29.11 -4.48 1.13
C LYS A 212 29.70 -3.08 1.04
N SER A 213 29.59 -2.32 2.11
CA SER A 213 30.34 -1.07 2.28
C SER A 213 31.82 -1.44 2.33
N GLY A 214 32.48 -1.34 1.18
CA GLY A 214 33.93 -1.34 1.00
C GLY A 214 34.69 -2.35 1.86
N LYS A 215 35.21 -3.42 1.23
CA LYS A 215 36.55 -3.87 1.63
C LYS A 215 37.46 -2.66 1.47
N GLU A 216 37.70 -1.95 2.56
CA GLU A 216 38.77 -0.98 2.67
C GLU A 216 40.07 -1.75 2.39
N ASN A 217 40.58 -1.61 1.18
CA ASN A 217 41.99 -1.85 0.87
C ASN A 217 42.77 -0.59 1.20
#